data_AF-A0AAD7RFZ2-F1
#
_entry.id   AF-A0AAD7RFZ2-F1
#
_cell.length_a   1.000
_cell.length_b   1.000
_cell.length_c   1.000
_cell.angle_alpha   90.00
_cell.angle_beta   90.00
_cell.angle_gamma   90.00
#
_symmetry.space_group_name_H-M   'P 1'
#
loop_
_entity.id
_entity.type
_entity.pdbx_description
1 polymer ?
#
loop_
_entity_poly.entity_id
_entity_poly.type
_entity_poly.pdbx_seq_one_letter_code
_entity_poly.pdbx_strand_id
1 'polypeptide(L)'
;MFAHIAYSVQHHHKRAVVVATDTDVIMMCIYYIAHMDGLEELWVKKMDIYLPAHAITDALAVKYGDPGESLDVKEDVVTAARQYMVSLYERSDFSGNLDALRAHRFGNIKGDMRYLPPTEDAF
;
A
#
# COMPACT_ATOMS: atom_id res chain seq x y z
N MET A 1 0.19 15.43 0.18
CA MET A 1 -1.28 15.21 0.13
C MET A 1 -1.83 14.75 1.48
N PHE A 2 -1.51 13.55 1.96
CA PHE A 2 -2.05 13.03 3.24
C PHE A 2 -1.73 13.91 4.46
N ALA A 3 -0.54 14.51 4.53
CA ALA A 3 -0.22 15.50 5.55
C ALA A 3 -1.15 16.72 5.54
N HIS A 4 -1.60 17.15 4.35
CA HIS A 4 -2.55 18.26 4.22
C HIS A 4 -3.96 17.84 4.65
N ILE A 5 -4.37 16.61 4.35
CA ILE A 5 -5.64 16.05 4.83
C ILE A 5 -5.61 15.97 6.36
N ALA A 6 -4.56 15.41 6.94
CA ALA A 6 -4.39 15.32 8.39
C ALA A 6 -4.43 16.70 9.07
N TYR A 7 -3.74 17.69 8.51
CA TYR A 7 -3.81 19.07 8.99
C TYR A 7 -5.25 19.61 8.95
N SER A 8 -5.96 19.42 7.85
CA SER A 8 -7.35 19.89 7.71
C SER A 8 -8.30 19.20 8.69
N VAL A 9 -8.12 17.90 8.94
CA VAL A 9 -8.90 17.12 9.92
C VAL A 9 -8.69 17.66 11.34
N GLN A 10 -7.44 17.96 11.70
CA GLN A 10 -7.11 18.62 12.97
C GLN A 10 -7.79 19.98 13.14
N HIS A 11 -8.12 20.65 12.03
CA HIS A 11 -8.77 21.96 12.00
C HIS A 11 -10.27 21.88 11.63
N HIS A 12 -10.94 20.78 12.01
CA HIS A 12 -12.38 20.54 11.94
C HIS A 12 -12.96 20.11 10.57
N HIS A 13 -12.14 19.78 9.57
CA HIS A 13 -12.63 19.23 8.31
C HIS A 13 -12.75 17.71 8.38
N LYS A 14 -13.98 17.21 8.51
CA LYS A 14 -14.28 15.77 8.63
C LYS A 14 -14.36 15.03 7.30
N ARG A 15 -14.26 15.75 6.18
CA ARG A 15 -14.46 15.21 4.83
C ARG A 15 -13.36 15.71 3.90
N ALA A 16 -12.83 14.82 3.08
CA ALA A 16 -11.77 15.13 2.13
C ALA A 16 -12.02 14.48 0.77
N VAL A 17 -11.57 15.17 -0.27
CA VAL A 17 -11.55 14.67 -1.66
C VAL A 17 -10.11 14.69 -2.15
N VAL A 18 -9.66 13.55 -2.65
CA VAL A 18 -8.37 13.39 -3.34
C VAL A 18 -8.63 13.19 -4.82
N VAL A 19 -7.92 13.92 -5.68
CA VAL A 19 -7.94 13.65 -7.12
C VAL A 19 -6.78 12.73 -7.44
N ALA A 20 -7.08 11.51 -7.89
CA ALA A 20 -6.05 10.53 -8.21
C ALA A 20 -6.53 9.52 -9.27
N THR A 21 -5.60 9.10 -10.12
CA THR A 21 -5.80 8.03 -11.10
C THR A 21 -5.02 6.77 -10.75
N ASP A 22 -3.95 6.92 -9.98
CA ASP A 22 -3.00 5.87 -9.65
C ASP A 22 -3.56 4.96 -8.54
N THR A 23 -3.40 3.66 -8.75
CA THR A 23 -3.96 2.63 -7.86
C THR A 23 -3.30 2.65 -6.48
N ASP A 24 -2.00 2.92 -6.41
CA ASP A 24 -1.25 3.07 -5.16
C ASP A 24 -1.83 4.20 -4.29
N VAL A 25 -2.18 5.34 -4.88
CA VAL A 25 -2.82 6.46 -4.18
C VAL A 25 -4.21 6.09 -3.66
N ILE A 26 -5.00 5.36 -4.46
CA ILE A 26 -6.32 4.85 -4.04
C ILE A 26 -6.17 3.90 -2.85
N MET A 27 -5.21 2.96 -2.91
CA MET A 27 -4.91 2.04 -1.81
C MET A 27 -4.46 2.79 -0.56
N MET A 28 -3.62 3.82 -0.70
CA MET A 28 -3.25 4.66 0.43
C MET A 28 -4.46 5.39 1.02
N CYS A 29 -5.43 5.84 0.21
CA CYS A 29 -6.66 6.45 0.72
C CYS A 29 -7.47 5.46 1.58
N ILE A 30 -7.62 4.22 1.12
CA ILE A 30 -8.30 3.13 1.85
C ILE A 30 -7.55 2.82 3.15
N TYR A 31 -6.23 2.82 3.13
CA TYR A 31 -5.43 2.63 4.35
C TYR A 31 -5.59 3.79 5.33
N TYR A 32 -5.37 5.02 4.89
CA TYR A 32 -5.28 6.18 5.78
C TYR A 32 -6.62 6.62 6.38
N ILE A 33 -7.76 6.34 5.75
CA ILE A 33 -9.06 6.69 6.34
C ILE A 33 -9.29 5.98 7.68
N ALA A 34 -8.79 4.76 7.84
CA ALA A 34 -8.86 4.02 9.11
C ALA A 34 -7.84 4.52 10.16
N HIS A 35 -6.86 5.33 9.76
CA HIS A 35 -5.74 5.78 10.61
C HIS A 35 -5.72 7.30 10.84
N MET A 36 -6.73 8.04 10.35
CA MET A 36 -6.85 9.47 10.54
C MET A 36 -8.06 9.78 11.44
N ASP A 37 -7.80 9.86 12.75
CA ASP A 37 -8.82 10.18 13.73
C ASP A 37 -9.55 11.49 13.39
N GLY A 38 -10.89 11.42 13.30
CA GLY A 38 -11.75 12.55 12.99
C GLY A 38 -12.06 12.74 11.50
N LEU A 39 -11.43 11.97 10.59
CA LEU A 39 -11.81 11.94 9.19
C LEU A 39 -12.96 10.94 8.99
N GLU A 40 -14.16 11.45 8.71
CA GLU A 40 -15.36 10.63 8.54
C GLU A 40 -15.52 10.15 7.09
N GLU A 41 -15.22 11.00 6.12
CA GLU A 41 -15.36 10.65 4.70
C GLU A 41 -14.12 11.01 3.90
N LEU A 42 -13.56 10.02 3.22
CA LEU A 42 -12.55 10.22 2.18
C LEU A 42 -13.09 9.73 0.84
N TRP A 43 -13.01 10.62 -0.16
CA TRP A 43 -13.46 10.37 -1.53
C TRP A 43 -12.27 10.48 -2.49
N VAL A 44 -12.18 9.56 -3.44
CA VAL A 44 -11.21 9.66 -4.55
C VAL A 44 -11.94 10.01 -5.83
N LYS A 45 -11.65 11.18 -6.39
CA LYS A 45 -12.11 11.58 -7.72
C LYS A 45 -11.17 11.02 -8.77
N LYS A 46 -11.70 10.13 -9.62
CA LYS A 46 -11.03 9.60 -10.81
C LYS A 46 -11.88 9.95 -12.03
N MET A 47 -11.36 10.83 -12.89
CA MET A 47 -12.13 11.43 -13.99
C MET A 47 -13.43 12.06 -13.46
N ASP A 48 -14.59 11.55 -13.87
CA ASP A 48 -15.92 12.03 -13.44
C ASP A 48 -16.58 11.14 -12.38
N ILE A 49 -15.84 10.17 -11.83
CA ILE A 49 -16.34 9.22 -10.83
C ILE A 49 -15.75 9.55 -9.47
N TYR A 50 -16.59 9.51 -8.43
CA TYR A 50 -16.18 9.59 -7.03
C TYR A 50 -16.25 8.21 -6.39
N LEU A 51 -15.11 7.74 -5.91
CA LEU A 51 -14.96 6.48 -5.19
C LEU A 51 -14.97 6.76 -3.68
N PRO A 52 -15.90 6.18 -2.91
CA PRO A 52 -15.93 6.36 -1.46
C PRO A 52 -14.90 5.44 -0.78
N ALA A 53 -13.71 5.96 -0.49
CA ALA A 53 -12.65 5.17 0.17
C ALA A 53 -13.08 4.67 1.56
N HIS A 54 -13.81 5.50 2.32
CA HIS A 54 -14.40 5.13 3.61
C HIS A 54 -15.33 3.91 3.50
N ALA A 55 -16.32 3.95 2.60
CA ALA A 55 -17.26 2.83 2.43
C ALA A 55 -16.59 1.56 1.89
N ILE A 56 -15.57 1.69 1.03
CA ILE A 56 -14.77 0.54 0.58
C ILE A 56 -14.04 -0.07 1.77
N THR A 57 -13.45 0.74 2.64
CA THR A 57 -12.74 0.29 3.84
C THR A 57 -13.68 -0.46 4.78
N ASP A 58 -14.86 0.08 5.04
CA ASP A 58 -15.89 -0.57 5.87
C ASP A 58 -16.32 -1.93 5.28
N ALA A 59 -16.56 -1.97 3.96
CA ALA A 59 -16.94 -3.22 3.28
C ALA A 59 -15.81 -4.27 3.34
N LEU A 60 -14.56 -3.85 3.23
CA LEU A 60 -13.40 -4.73 3.39
C LEU A 60 -13.28 -5.23 4.84
N ALA A 61 -13.47 -4.36 5.82
CA ALA A 61 -13.45 -4.73 7.23
C ALA A 61 -14.57 -5.72 7.58
N VAL A 62 -15.78 -5.57 7.02
CA VAL A 62 -16.86 -6.54 7.22
C VAL A 62 -16.54 -7.89 6.58
N LYS A 63 -15.89 -7.88 5.42
CA LYS A 63 -15.65 -9.10 4.63
C LYS A 63 -14.42 -9.88 5.07
N TYR A 64 -13.39 -9.18 5.54
CA TYR A 64 -12.07 -9.72 5.82
C TYR A 64 -11.53 -9.35 7.21
N GLY A 65 -12.19 -8.43 7.92
CA GLY A 65 -11.81 -8.07 9.28
C GLY A 65 -12.39 -9.10 10.26
N ASP A 66 -11.51 -9.78 10.97
CA ASP A 66 -11.88 -10.60 12.12
C ASP A 66 -11.39 -9.88 13.38
N PRO A 67 -12.28 -9.42 14.28
CA PRO A 67 -11.89 -8.65 15.46
C PRO A 67 -11.03 -9.43 16.46
N GLY A 68 -10.88 -10.75 16.29
CA GLY A 68 -10.02 -11.61 17.10
C GLY A 68 -8.84 -12.24 16.35
N GLU A 69 -8.74 -12.09 15.04
CA GLU A 69 -7.61 -12.61 14.26
C GLU A 69 -6.52 -11.53 14.23
N SER A 70 -5.30 -11.92 14.56
CA SER A 70 -4.18 -11.00 14.51
C SER A 70 -4.04 -10.43 13.10
N LEU A 71 -3.87 -9.11 12.99
CA LEU A 71 -3.44 -8.46 11.75
C LEU A 71 -1.99 -8.81 11.39
N ASP A 72 -1.34 -9.65 12.18
CA ASP A 72 -0.05 -10.25 11.86
C ASP A 72 -0.16 -10.94 10.50
N VAL A 73 0.62 -10.44 9.55
CA VAL A 73 0.76 -11.07 8.25
C VAL A 73 1.31 -12.47 8.49
N LYS A 74 0.53 -13.48 8.11
CA LYS A 74 0.94 -14.88 8.27
C LYS A 74 2.19 -15.15 7.42
N GLU A 75 3.13 -15.93 7.96
CA GLU A 75 4.44 -16.22 7.33
C GLU A 75 4.29 -16.82 5.91
N ASP A 76 3.19 -17.53 5.65
CA ASP A 76 2.86 -18.08 4.34
C ASP A 76 2.51 -16.97 3.32
N VAL A 77 1.81 -15.93 3.74
CA VAL A 77 1.51 -14.73 2.93
C VAL A 77 2.79 -13.96 2.61
N VAL A 78 3.67 -13.77 3.61
CA VAL A 78 5.01 -13.17 3.42
C VAL A 78 5.81 -13.98 2.41
N THR A 79 5.85 -15.30 2.57
CA THR A 79 6.60 -16.20 1.67
C THR A 79 6.07 -16.16 0.24
N ALA A 80 4.74 -16.19 0.06
CA ALA A 80 4.12 -16.12 -1.26
C ALA A 80 4.41 -14.78 -1.95
N ALA A 81 4.32 -13.67 -1.22
CA ALA A 81 4.61 -12.34 -1.76
C ALA A 81 6.09 -12.19 -2.13
N ARG A 82 7.01 -12.73 -1.32
CA ARG A 82 8.45 -12.79 -1.62
C ARG A 82 8.70 -13.55 -2.93
N GLN A 83 8.14 -14.74 -3.08
CA GLN A 83 8.30 -15.55 -4.29
C GLN A 83 7.74 -14.86 -5.53
N TYR A 84 6.57 -14.23 -5.40
CA TYR A 84 5.97 -13.44 -6.47
C TYR A 84 6.89 -12.29 -6.90
N MET A 85 7.41 -11.51 -5.95
CA MET A 85 8.34 -10.42 -6.24
C MET A 85 9.60 -10.94 -6.95
N VAL A 86 10.24 -11.99 -6.45
CA VAL A 86 11.42 -12.60 -7.12
C VAL A 86 11.07 -13.02 -8.56
N SER A 87 9.89 -13.58 -8.80
CA SER A 87 9.45 -14.02 -10.12
C SER A 87 9.26 -12.88 -11.11
N LEU A 88 8.77 -11.71 -10.66
CA LEU A 88 8.61 -10.50 -11.49
C LEU A 88 9.94 -9.94 -11.99
N TYR A 89 11.03 -10.24 -11.29
CA TYR A 89 12.37 -9.85 -11.66
C TYR A 89 13.06 -10.92 -12.54
N GLU A 90 12.27 -11.78 -13.22
CA GLU A 90 12.66 -12.65 -14.34
C GLU A 90 13.98 -13.42 -14.15
N ARG A 91 14.25 -13.92 -12.95
CA ARG A 91 15.40 -14.79 -12.69
C ARG A 91 14.94 -16.12 -12.13
N SER A 92 14.67 -17.04 -13.04
CA SER A 92 14.44 -18.45 -12.73
C SER A 92 15.67 -19.14 -12.10
N ASP A 93 16.84 -18.49 -12.13
CA ASP A 93 18.12 -18.99 -11.63
C ASP A 93 18.55 -18.39 -10.28
N PHE A 94 17.74 -17.53 -9.67
CA PHE A 94 18.07 -16.90 -8.38
C PHE A 94 17.35 -17.58 -7.21
N SER A 95 18.11 -18.07 -6.23
CA SER A 95 17.61 -18.80 -5.06
C SER A 95 17.83 -18.08 -3.72
N GLY A 96 17.93 -16.75 -3.72
CA GLY A 96 18.13 -15.93 -2.52
C GLY A 96 16.89 -15.17 -2.05
N ASN A 97 17.06 -14.37 -1.00
CA ASN A 97 16.04 -13.44 -0.49
C ASN A 97 16.07 -12.10 -1.27
N LEU A 98 15.12 -11.20 -1.00
CA LEU A 98 14.99 -9.92 -1.70
C LEU A 98 16.20 -9.01 -1.47
N ASP A 99 16.82 -9.04 -0.30
CA ASP A 99 18.04 -8.27 -0.03
C ASP A 99 19.22 -8.75 -0.88
N ALA A 100 19.38 -10.06 -1.01
CA ALA A 100 20.39 -10.66 -1.89
C ALA A 100 20.10 -10.34 -3.37
N LEU A 101 18.82 -10.33 -3.79
CA LEU A 101 18.42 -9.92 -5.13
C LEU A 101 18.71 -8.44 -5.38
N ARG A 102 18.44 -7.60 -4.37
CA ARG A 102 18.67 -6.15 -4.39
C ARG A 102 20.16 -5.84 -4.50
N ALA A 103 21.02 -6.49 -3.73
CA ALA A 103 22.48 -6.36 -3.83
C ALA A 103 23.00 -6.80 -5.20
N HIS A 104 22.49 -7.92 -5.73
CA HIS A 104 22.84 -8.39 -7.07
C HIS A 104 22.41 -7.40 -8.17
N ARG A 105 21.18 -6.87 -8.08
CA ARG A 105 20.63 -5.86 -9.00
C ARG A 105 21.40 -4.53 -8.92
N PHE A 106 21.79 -4.11 -7.71
CA PHE A 106 22.56 -2.89 -7.50
C PHE A 106 23.93 -2.93 -8.21
N GLY A 107 24.61 -4.08 -8.19
CA GLY A 107 25.86 -4.25 -8.93
C GLY A 107 25.71 -4.19 -10.46
N ASN A 108 24.52 -4.50 -10.98
CA ASN A 108 24.26 -4.61 -12.42
C ASN A 108 23.52 -3.39 -13.03
N ILE A 109 22.74 -2.65 -12.25
CA ILE A 109 21.93 -1.51 -12.72
C ILE A 109 22.68 -0.20 -12.43
N LYS A 110 23.35 0.36 -13.45
CA LYS A 110 24.22 1.55 -13.35
C LYS A 110 23.52 2.92 -13.25
N GLY A 111 22.26 3.04 -12.81
CA GLY A 111 21.71 4.40 -12.81
C GLY A 111 20.35 4.70 -12.20
N ASP A 112 19.49 3.71 -11.92
CA ASP A 112 18.18 4.03 -11.36
C ASP A 112 17.76 3.07 -10.25
N MET A 113 17.85 3.58 -9.02
CA MET A 113 17.54 2.86 -7.79
C MET A 113 16.04 2.54 -7.65
N ARG A 114 15.17 3.14 -8.46
CA ARG A 114 13.72 2.85 -8.47
C ARG A 114 13.39 1.47 -9.02
N TYR A 115 14.31 0.85 -9.75
CA TYR A 115 14.16 -0.52 -10.28
C TYR A 115 14.71 -1.61 -9.34
N LEU A 116 15.13 -1.23 -8.14
CA LEU A 116 15.56 -2.18 -7.14
C LEU A 116 14.34 -2.82 -6.47
N PRO A 117 14.33 -4.16 -6.28
CA PRO A 117 13.26 -4.82 -5.52
C PRO A 117 13.17 -4.27 -4.10
N PRO A 118 11.99 -4.33 -3.44
CA PRO A 118 11.88 -3.97 -2.03
C PRO A 118 12.86 -4.77 -1.15
N THR A 119 13.18 -4.26 0.04
CA THR A 119 13.98 -4.97 1.04
C THR A 119 13.13 -6.04 1.75
N GLU A 120 13.77 -6.97 2.46
CA GLU A 120 13.02 -7.93 3.29
C GLU A 120 12.20 -7.23 4.37
N ASP A 121 12.68 -6.11 4.93
CA ASP A 121 11.96 -5.28 5.92
C ASP A 121 10.64 -4.65 5.40
N ALA A 122 10.34 -4.80 4.10
CA ALA A 122 9.07 -4.37 3.53
C ALA A 122 7.92 -5.38 3.77
N PHE A 123 8.23 -6.55 4.33
CA PHE A 123 7.32 -7.63 4.68
C PHE A 123 7.39 -7.93 6.17
#